data_AF-A0A7Z9TEW0-F1
#
_entry.id   AF-A0A7Z9TEW0-F1
#
_cell.length_a   1.000
_cell.length_b   1.000
_cell.length_c   1.000
_cell.angle_alpha   90.00
_cell.angle_beta   90.00
_cell.angle_gamma   90.00
#
_symmetry.space_group_name_H-M   'P 1'
#
loop_
_entity.id
_entity.type
_entity.pdbx_description
1 polymer ?
#
loop_
_entity_poly.entity_id
_entity_poly.type
_entity_poly.pdbx_seq_one_letter_code
_entity_poly.pdbx_strand_id
1 'polypeptide(L)' 'MINSRNNRLNRIIAGIVFLVSFLVYYDTMAPTVSFWDCGEFIATAHTLGVPHPPGSPLFLIIGR' A
#
# COMPACT_ATOMS: atom_id res chain seq x y z
N MET A 1 19.15 20.00 5.91
CA MET A 1 19.39 20.11 4.46
C MET A 1 20.00 18.80 3.98
N ILE A 2 19.26 17.99 3.21
CA ILE A 2 19.80 16.78 2.59
C ILE A 2 20.87 17.23 1.60
N ASN A 3 22.11 16.79 1.81
CA ASN A 3 23.27 17.23 1.06
C ASN A 3 23.12 16.81 -0.42
N SER A 4 23.07 17.77 -1.35
CA SER A 4 22.65 17.51 -2.76
C SER A 4 23.69 16.76 -3.59
N ARG A 5 24.91 16.60 -3.05
CA ARG A 5 26.07 16.03 -3.76
C ARG A 5 25.79 14.64 -4.35
N ASN A 6 24.93 13.83 -3.72
CA ASN A 6 24.64 12.44 -4.11
C ASN A 6 23.17 12.18 -4.48
N ASN A 7 22.41 13.21 -4.89
CA ASN A 7 20.97 13.06 -5.18
C ASN A 7 20.64 11.97 -6.21
N ARG A 8 21.48 11.75 -7.21
CA ARG A 8 21.29 10.68 -8.21
C ARG A 8 21.43 9.30 -7.57
N LEU A 9 22.47 9.11 -6.76
CA LEU A 9 22.70 7.86 -6.03
C LEU A 9 21.55 7.57 -5.07
N ASN A 10 21.08 8.57 -4.33
CA ASN A 10 19.95 8.42 -3.40
C ASN A 10 18.67 8.01 -4.12
N ARG A 11 18.39 8.56 -5.30
CA ARG A 11 17.23 8.16 -6.12
C ARG A 11 17.34 6.72 -6.63
N ILE A 12 18.55 6.30 -7.04
CA ILE A 12 18.79 4.92 -7.48
C ILE A 12 18.58 3.96 -6.31
N ILE A 13 19.18 4.24 -5.15
CA ILE A 13 19.03 3.43 -3.93
C ILE A 13 17.56 3.38 -3.51
N ALA A 14 16.85 4.50 -3.50
CA ALA A 14 15.42 4.54 -3.18
C ALA A 14 14.60 3.69 -4.16
N GLY A 15 14.92 3.73 -5.45
CA GLY A 15 14.28 2.88 -6.46
C GLY A 15 14.54 1.39 -6.24
N ILE A 16 15.78 1.01 -5.91
CA ILE A 16 16.13 -0.38 -5.58
C ILE A 16 15.39 -0.85 -4.33
N VAL A 17 15.38 -0.05 -3.26
CA VAL A 17 14.67 -0.37 -2.01
C VAL A 17 13.18 -0.56 -2.28
N PHE A 18 12.56 0.36 -3.04
CA PHE A 18 11.16 0.25 -3.43
C PHE A 18 10.88 -1.05 -4.20
N LEU A 19 11.69 -1.36 -5.23
CA LEU A 19 11.49 -2.56 -6.04
C LEU A 19 11.65 -3.84 -5.21
N VAL A 20 12.67 -3.93 -4.36
CA VAL A 20 12.90 -5.10 -3.52
C VAL A 20 11.75 -5.29 -2.53
N SER A 21 11.33 -4.23 -1.83
CA SER A 21 10.19 -4.31 -0.90
C SER A 21 8.87 -4.65 -1.61
N PHE A 22 8.65 -4.10 -2.81
CA PHE A 22 7.46 -4.39 -3.61
C PHE A 22 7.43 -5.85 -4.08
N LEU A 23 8.55 -6.39 -4.56
CA LEU A 23 8.62 -7.79 -5.00
C LEU A 23 8.38 -8.75 -3.84
N VAL A 24 8.98 -8.49 -2.67
CA VAL A 24 8.73 -9.29 -1.47
C VAL A 24 7.26 -9.24 -1.09
N TYR A 25 6.64 -8.05 -1.08
CA TYR A 25 5.21 -7.92 -0.80
C TYR A 25 4.35 -8.69 -1.81
N TYR A 26 4.62 -8.54 -3.11
CA TYR A 26 3.85 -9.18 -4.17
C TYR A 26 3.96 -10.70 -4.15
N ASP A 27 5.13 -11.25 -3.83
CA ASP A 27 5.35 -12.70 -3.77
C ASP A 27 4.76 -13.33 -2.50
N THR A 28 4.69 -12.54 -1.41
CA THR A 28 4.21 -13.02 -0.09
C THR A 28 2.76 -12.65 0.22
N MET A 29 2.09 -11.86 -0.62
CA MET A 29 0.70 -11.47 -0.38
C MET A 29 -0.24 -12.69 -0.40
N ALA A 30 -1.25 -12.67 0.45
CA ALA A 30 -2.23 -13.76 0.52
C ALA A 30 -2.95 -13.91 -0.84
N PRO A 31 -3.07 -15.14 -1.38
CA PRO A 31 -3.67 -15.36 -2.70
C PRO A 31 -5.20 -15.16 -2.70
N THR A 32 -5.82 -15.13 -1.52
CA THR A 32 -7.26 -14.99 -1.32
C THR A 32 -7.55 -14.03 -0.18
N VAL A 33 -8.83 -13.68 -0.02
CA VAL A 33 -9.31 -12.86 1.10
C VAL A 33 -8.90 -13.51 2.43
N SER A 34 -8.08 -12.80 3.22
CA SER A 34 -7.74 -13.22 4.57
C SER A 34 -8.90 -12.96 5.52
N PHE A 35 -8.92 -13.70 6.61
CA PHE A 35 -9.88 -13.47 7.68
C PHE A 35 -9.67 -12.09 8.31
N TRP A 36 -10.75 -11.50 8.82
CA TRP A 36 -10.81 -10.21 9.51
C TRP A 36 -10.98 -9.02 8.53
N ASP A 37 -10.03 -8.09 8.51
CA ASP A 37 -10.21 -6.76 7.91
C ASP A 37 -10.35 -6.81 6.37
N CYS A 38 -9.65 -7.72 5.67
CA CYS A 38 -9.63 -7.67 4.21
C CYS A 38 -11.03 -7.79 3.57
N GLY A 39 -11.90 -8.64 4.13
CA GLY A 39 -13.28 -8.75 3.67
C GLY A 39 -14.12 -7.50 3.97
N GLU A 40 -13.95 -6.92 5.16
CA GLU A 40 -14.61 -5.67 5.58
C GLU A 40 -14.22 -4.52 4.65
N PHE A 41 -12.94 -4.38 4.33
CA PHE A 41 -12.43 -3.35 3.43
C PHE A 41 -12.92 -3.52 1.99
N ILE A 42 -13.02 -4.75 1.47
CA ILE A 42 -13.58 -5.01 0.13
C ILE A 42 -15.06 -4.62 0.09
N ALA A 43 -15.84 -5.02 1.09
CA ALA A 43 -17.27 -4.72 1.15
C ALA A 43 -17.53 -3.20 1.31
N THR A 44 -16.75 -2.53 2.16
CA THR A 44 -16.86 -1.09 2.38
C THR A 44 -16.33 -0.27 1.21
N ALA A 45 -15.31 -0.74 0.47
CA ALA A 45 -14.88 -0.09 -0.78
C ALA A 45 -15.99 -0.16 -1.84
N HIS A 46 -16.61 -1.33 -2.02
CA HIS A 46 -17.73 -1.53 -2.94
C HIS A 46 -18.95 -0.66 -2.61
N THR A 47 -19.25 -0.46 -1.33
CA THR A 47 -20.40 0.34 -0.88
C THR A 47 -20.04 1.81 -0.61
N LEU A 48 -18.76 2.17 -0.65
CA LEU A 48 -18.19 3.43 -0.14
C LEU A 48 -18.62 3.72 1.31
N GLY A 49 -18.78 2.66 2.10
CA GLY A 49 -19.05 2.72 3.53
C GLY A 49 -17.80 3.06 4.34
N VAL A 50 -17.99 3.32 5.63
CA VAL A 50 -16.88 3.46 6.58
C VAL A 50 -16.67 2.08 7.21
N PRO A 51 -15.45 1.50 7.17
CA PRO A 51 -15.11 0.30 7.95
C PRO A 51 -15.09 0.72 9.43
N HIS A 52 -13.93 0.66 10.09
CA HIS A 52 -13.76 1.17 11.44
C HIS A 52 -13.39 2.68 11.47
N PRO A 53 -13.96 3.50 12.38
CA PRO A 53 -13.56 4.89 12.57
C PRO A 53 -12.04 5.02 12.84
N PRO A 54 -11.32 5.98 12.23
CA PRO A 54 -11.75 7.14 11.42
C PRO A 54 -11.98 6.86 9.92
N GLY A 55 -12.03 5.59 9.50
CA GLY A 55 -12.17 5.16 8.11
C GLY A 55 -10.84 5.09 7.35
N SER A 56 -10.91 4.82 6.05
CA SER A 56 -9.73 4.78 5.15
C SER A 56 -10.09 5.30 3.75
N PRO A 57 -10.48 6.58 3.62
CA PRO A 57 -11.18 7.10 2.44
C PRO A 57 -10.39 6.93 1.14
N LEU A 58 -9.10 7.25 1.12
CA LEU A 58 -8.27 7.09 -0.09
C LEU A 58 -8.18 5.63 -0.54
N PHE A 59 -8.01 4.70 0.41
CA PHE A 59 -7.92 3.27 0.12
C PHE A 59 -9.23 2.74 -0.49
N LEU A 60 -10.37 3.15 0.06
CA LEU A 60 -11.69 2.73 -0.41
C LEU A 60 -12.03 3.30 -1.79
N ILE A 61 -11.62 4.55 -2.08
CA ILE A 61 -11.80 5.16 -3.40
C ILE A 61 -10.96 4.45 -4.47
N ILE A 62 -9.72 4.06 -4.15
CA ILE A 62 -8.86 3.30 -5.07
C ILE A 62 -9.38 1.87 -5.27
N GLY A 63 -9.99 1.28 -4.24
CA GLY A 63 -10.50 -0.10 -4.26
C GLY A 63 -11.94 -0.28 -4.81
N ARG A 64 -12.61 0.78 -5.24
CA ARG A 64 -13.96 0.75 -5.86
C ARG A 64 -13.88 0.44 -7.35
#